data_AF-A0A378A0S6-F1
#
_entry.id   AF-A0A378A0S6-F1
#
_cell.length_a   1.000
_cell.length_b   1.000
_cell.length_c   1.000
_cell.angle_alpha   90.00
_cell.angle_beta   90.00
_cell.angle_gamma   90.00
#
_symmetry.space_group_name_H-M   'P 1'
#
loop_
_entity.id
_entity.type
_entity.pdbx_description
1 polymer ?
#
loop_
_entity_poly.entity_id
_entity_poly.type
_entity_poly.pdbx_seq_one_letter_code
_entity_poly.pdbx_strand_id
1 'polypeptide(L)' 'MEGDPVTFQPHEEAEKVARTFERDDLLSAAVIDADGKLIGRLTIDEIVDVVYEETDNDLRRMGGLSDEEDVFAPSAKR' A
#
# COMPACT_ATOMS: atom_id res chain seq x y z
N MET A 1 -2.79 8.40 28.10
CA MET A 1 -3.35 7.05 27.89
C MET A 1 -2.74 6.58 26.59
N GLU A 2 -1.89 5.57 26.65
CA GLU A 2 -1.41 4.87 25.45
C GLU A 2 -2.67 4.32 24.77
N GLY A 3 -2.94 4.71 23.52
CA GLY A 3 -4.06 4.15 22.76
C GLY A 3 -3.82 2.66 22.51
N ASP A 4 -4.87 1.94 22.12
CA ASP A 4 -4.70 0.55 21.69
C ASP A 4 -3.67 0.49 20.54
N PRO A 5 -2.68 -0.41 20.61
CA PRO A 5 -1.65 -0.49 19.57
C PRO A 5 -2.27 -0.87 18.23
N VAL A 6 -1.87 -0.18 17.17
CA VAL A 6 -2.27 -0.55 15.81
C VAL A 6 -1.69 -1.92 15.49
N THR A 7 -2.55 -2.83 15.05
CA THR A 7 -2.19 -4.20 14.66
C THR A 7 -2.77 -4.50 13.30
N PHE A 8 -2.09 -5.37 12.56
CA PHE A 8 -2.51 -5.82 11.23
C PHE A 8 -2.58 -7.34 11.18
N GLN A 9 -3.47 -7.86 10.34
CA GLN A 9 -3.50 -9.26 9.98
C GLN A 9 -2.53 -9.54 8.80
N PRO A 10 -1.95 -10.74 8.69
CA PRO A 10 -0.96 -11.08 7.65
C PRO A 10 -1.50 -11.07 6.22
N HIS A 11 -2.81 -10.99 6.05
CA HIS A 11 -3.51 -11.01 4.76
C HIS A 11 -4.21 -9.68 4.45
N GLU A 12 -3.93 -8.62 5.22
CA GLU A 12 -4.43 -7.28 4.88
C GLU A 12 -3.75 -6.74 3.63
N GLU A 13 -4.52 -5.99 2.84
CA GLU A 13 -4.04 -5.36 1.62
C GLU A 13 -2.98 -4.30 1.93
N ALA A 14 -1.85 -4.39 1.23
CA ALA A 14 -0.69 -3.52 1.44
C ALA A 14 -1.06 -2.04 1.33
N GLU A 15 -1.90 -1.67 0.36
CA GLU A 15 -2.40 -0.31 0.15
C GLU A 15 -3.14 0.24 1.38
N LYS A 16 -4.00 -0.58 2.00
CA LYS A 16 -4.74 -0.19 3.21
C LYS A 16 -3.79 -0.03 4.41
N VAL A 17 -2.81 -0.92 4.53
CA VAL A 17 -1.78 -0.83 5.56
C VAL A 17 -0.95 0.43 5.37
N ALA A 18 -0.52 0.72 4.15
CA ALA A 18 0.26 1.91 3.79
C ALA A 18 -0.49 3.21 4.13
N ARG A 19 -1.79 3.30 3.78
CA ARG A 19 -2.64 4.42 4.20
C ARG A 19 -2.74 4.58 5.71
N THR A 20 -2.75 3.48 6.46
CA THR A 20 -2.80 3.53 7.93
C THR A 20 -1.47 4.03 8.51
N PHE A 21 -0.35 3.57 7.96
CA PHE A 21 0.98 4.06 8.32
C PHE A 21 1.11 5.57 8.09
N GLU A 22 0.67 6.07 6.94
CA GLU A 22 0.70 7.50 6.62
C GLU A 22 -0.24 8.31 7.53
N ARG A 23 -1.49 7.86 7.68
CA ARG A 23 -2.52 8.57 8.46
C ARG A 23 -2.14 8.68 9.94
N ASP A 24 -1.60 7.61 10.51
CA ASP A 24 -1.32 7.50 11.94
C ASP A 24 0.17 7.75 12.28
N ASP A 25 0.99 8.16 11.30
CA ASP A 25 2.43 8.43 11.42
C ASP A 25 3.22 7.28 12.07
N LEU A 26 2.91 6.05 11.65
CA LEU A 26 3.46 4.84 12.27
C LEU A 26 4.90 4.58 11.81
N LEU A 27 5.80 4.38 12.77
CA LEU A 27 7.15 3.86 12.50
C LEU A 27 7.16 2.33 12.35
N SER A 28 6.27 1.65 13.09
CA SER A 28 6.12 0.20 13.06
C SER A 28 4.78 -0.22 13.64
N ALA A 29 4.32 -1.41 13.26
CA ALA A 29 3.10 -2.02 13.79
C ALA A 29 3.28 -3.53 13.98
N ALA A 30 2.48 -4.11 14.88
CA ALA A 30 2.46 -5.54 15.14
C ALA A 30 1.62 -6.28 14.11
N VAL A 31 2.10 -7.43 13.64
CA VAL A 31 1.32 -8.36 12.82
C VAL A 31 0.87 -9.51 13.70
N ILE A 32 -0.44 -9.70 13.80
CA ILE A 32 -1.08 -10.71 14.65
C ILE A 32 -1.84 -11.73 13.80
N ASP A 33 -1.93 -12.97 14.26
CA ASP A 33 -2.81 -13.97 13.64
C ASP A 33 -4.28 -13.80 14.06
N ALA A 34 -5.12 -14.72 13.59
CA ALA A 34 -6.56 -14.72 13.88
C ALA A 34 -6.89 -14.96 15.37
N ASP A 35 -5.98 -15.57 16.12
CA ASP A 35 -6.11 -15.80 17.57
C ASP A 35 -5.54 -14.60 18.39
N GLY A 36 -5.09 -13.54 17.71
CA GLY A 36 -4.51 -12.35 18.33
C GLY A 36 -3.06 -12.54 18.78
N LYS A 37 -2.39 -13.61 18.35
CA LYS A 37 -0.99 -13.86 18.71
C LYS A 37 -0.07 -13.07 17.80
N LEU A 38 0.93 -12.40 18.38
CA LEU A 38 1.98 -11.73 17.63
C LEU A 38 2.80 -12.74 16.82
N ILE A 39 2.80 -12.56 15.50
CA ILE A 39 3.53 -13.41 14.56
C ILE A 39 4.62 -12.63 13.81
N GLY A 40 4.59 -11.30 13.85
CA GLY A 40 5.57 -10.47 13.18
C GLY A 40 5.46 -8.98 13.52
N ARG A 41 6.29 -8.19 12.84
CA ARG A 41 6.30 -6.74 12.92
C ARG A 41 6.47 -6.20 11.51
N LEU A 42 5.74 -5.14 11.20
CA LEU A 42 5.90 -4.36 9.99
C LEU A 42 6.52 -3.00 10.33
N THR A 43 7.35 -2.49 9.44
CA THR A 43 8.13 -1.26 9.61
C THR A 43 7.91 -0.32 8.42
N ILE A 44 8.12 0.97 8.65
CA ILE A 44 7.88 1.98 7.62
C ILE A 44 8.72 1.73 6.35
N ASP A 45 9.95 1.22 6.47
CA ASP A 45 10.80 0.89 5.33
C ASP A 45 10.20 -0.18 4.42
N GLU A 46 9.40 -1.11 4.96
CA GLU A 46 8.69 -2.14 4.18
C GLU A 46 7.45 -1.57 3.45
N ILE A 47 6.93 -0.41 3.90
CA ILE A 47 5.73 0.24 3.36
C ILE A 47 6.05 1.27 2.27
N VAL A 48 7.26 1.85 2.29
CA VAL A 48 7.65 2.94 1.38
C VAL A 48 7.40 2.60 -0.10
N ASP A 49 7.73 1.37 -0.52
CA ASP A 49 7.56 0.96 -1.93
C ASP A 49 6.07 0.96 -2.35
N VAL A 50 5.18 0.54 -1.45
CA VAL A 50 3.73 0.49 -1.68
C VAL A 50 3.15 1.89 -1.89
N VAL A 51 3.61 2.87 -1.11
CA VAL A 51 3.14 4.27 -1.21
C VAL A 51 3.50 4.89 -2.56
N TYR A 52 4.68 4.58 -3.09
CA TYR A 52 5.09 5.04 -4.41
C TYR A 52 4.28 4.40 -5.54
N GLU A 53 3.97 3.11 -5.44
CA GLU A 53 3.15 2.39 -6.43
C GLU A 53 1.72 2.93 -6.49
N GLU A 54 1.12 3.22 -5.33
CA GLU A 54 -0.23 3.79 -5.23
C GLU A 54 -0.31 5.21 -5.81
N THR A 55 0.69 6.05 -5.53
CA THR A 55 0.72 7.42 -6.05
C THR A 55 0.77 7.42 -7.59
N ASP A 56 1.54 6.52 -8.20
CA ASP A 56 1.60 6.39 -9.65
C ASP A 56 0.28 5.85 -10.22
N ASN A 57 -0.35 4.87 -9.55
CA ASN A 57 -1.64 4.33 -9.95
C ASN A 57 -2.76 5.40 -9.90
N ASP A 58 -2.84 6.16 -8.82
CA ASP A 58 -3.81 7.24 -8.65
C ASP A 58 -3.61 8.37 -9.67
N LEU A 59 -2.35 8.72 -9.98
CA LEU A 59 -2.04 9.67 -11.05
C LEU A 59 -2.48 9.15 -12.43
N ARG A 60 -2.28 7.86 -12.73
CA ARG A 60 -2.75 7.25 -13.99
C ARG A 60 -4.27 7.25 -14.08
N ARG A 61 -4.96 6.89 -13.00
CA ARG A 61 -6.44 6.94 -12.91
C ARG A 61 -6.98 8.36 -13.09
N MET A 62 -6.36 9.36 -12.47
CA MET A 62 -6.75 10.77 -12.63
C MET A 62 -6.40 11.34 -14.00
N GLY A 63 -5.34 10.84 -14.64
CA GLY A 63 -4.93 11.21 -16.00
C GLY A 63 -5.79 10.62 -17.13
N GLY A 64 -6.80 9.80 -16.80
CA GLY A 64 -7.70 9.18 -17.78
C GLY A 64 -7.10 7.97 -18.52
N LEU A 65 -5.92 7.49 -18.10
CA LEU A 65 -5.31 6.29 -18.63
C LEU A 65 -5.86 5.09 -17.84
N SER A 66 -7.02 4.57 -18.27
CA SER A 66 -7.50 3.28 -17.79
C SER A 66 -6.63 2.17 -18.35
N ASP A 67 -6.47 1.08 -17.61
CA ASP A 67 -5.61 -0.09 -17.89
C ASP A 67 -5.80 -0.78 -19.27
N GLU A 68 -6.66 -0.27 -20.14
CA GLU A 68 -6.96 -0.81 -21.48
C GLU A 68 -6.25 -0.08 -22.64
N GLU A 69 -5.52 1.02 -22.41
CA GLU A 69 -4.78 1.68 -23.49
C GLU A 69 -3.32 1.24 -23.50
N ASP A 70 -3.05 0.22 -24.32
CA ASP A 70 -1.73 -0.21 -24.76
C ASP A 70 -0.99 0.98 -25.41
N VAL A 71 -0.27 1.76 -24.58
CA VAL A 71 0.53 2.94 -24.97
C VAL A 71 1.71 2.55 -25.90
N PHE A 72 1.88 1.27 -26.21
CA PHE A 72 2.96 0.75 -27.06
C PHE A 72 2.51 0.26 -28.43
N ALA A 73 1.36 0.70 -28.96
CA ALA A 73 1.07 0.49 -30.38
C ALA A 73 2.15 1.18 -31.25
N PRO A 74 2.98 0.43 -32.02
CA PRO A 74 4.02 1.04 -32.83
C PRO A 74 3.34 1.83 -33.95
N SER A 75 3.68 3.11 -34.08
CA SER A 75 3.19 3.94 -35.17
C SER A 75 3.61 3.33 -36.52
N ALA A 76 2.63 2.76 -37.23
CA ALA A 76 2.80 2.34 -38.61
C ALA A 76 3.10 3.58 -39.45
N LYS A 77 4.37 3.72 -39.82
CA LYS A 77 4.91 4.73 -40.71
C LYS A 77 4.16 4.70 -42.05
N ARG A 78 3.55 5.83 -42.41
CA ARG A 78 3.06 6.08 -43.78
C ARG A 78 4.22 6.31 -44.74
#